data_AF-A0A9P4KBB4-F1
#
_entry.id   AF-A0A9P4KBB4-F1
#
_cell.length_a   1.000
_cell.length_b   1.000
_cell.length_c   1.000
_cell.angle_alpha   90.00
_cell.angle_beta   90.00
_cell.angle_gamma   90.00
#
_symmetry.space_group_name_H-M   'P 1'
#
loop_
_entity.id
_entity.type
_entity.pdbx_description
1 polymer ?
#
loop_
_entity_poly.entity_id
_entity_poly.type
_entity_poly.pdbx_seq_one_letter_code
_entity_poly.pdbx_strand_id
1 'polypeptide(L)'
;MSKPSHRRAVSILQEFRDLLDKKWKREVVCQCPRRPRCVCKRRIVCVARMEDWMETTAPEHTSTNLTRLLDDLYRMVSRTVFPFEATSVLKRQGRCVRVLGALLSLGRGDLIDLFHGAGISDNVVLYNTKLVGHDQIGLLKYLEDNGVSNAMEIIDRFEREISVFCTPSLDMYMELNLENWKEDRRMLPFCKRQRISKKGGTATVYQVAIQKDFVSDPELASALEKSAYKDHEFDEASRVRP
;
A
#
# COMPACT_ATOMS: atom_id res chain seq x y z
N MET A 1 8.51 -47.40 -5.75
CA MET A 1 9.18 -46.12 -6.05
C MET A 1 8.11 -45.12 -6.47
N SER A 2 7.70 -44.24 -5.56
CA SER A 2 6.62 -43.28 -5.80
C SER A 2 7.14 -42.09 -6.60
N LYS A 3 6.50 -41.79 -7.74
CA LYS A 3 6.82 -40.61 -8.57
C LYS A 3 6.61 -39.33 -7.74
N PRO A 4 7.52 -38.35 -7.82
CA PRO A 4 7.29 -37.06 -7.19
C PRO A 4 6.10 -36.38 -7.88
N SER A 5 5.07 -36.10 -7.08
CA SER A 5 3.94 -35.27 -7.47
C SER A 5 4.45 -33.89 -7.88
N HIS A 6 4.48 -33.61 -9.18
CA HIS A 6 4.70 -32.25 -9.71
C HIS A 6 3.59 -31.34 -9.20
N ARG A 7 3.79 -30.72 -8.03
CA ARG A 7 3.03 -29.51 -7.66
C ARG A 7 3.37 -28.48 -8.74
N ARG A 8 2.35 -28.03 -9.49
CA ARG A 8 2.49 -26.87 -10.39
C ARG A 8 3.07 -25.73 -9.56
N ALA A 9 4.25 -25.24 -9.97
CA ALA A 9 4.83 -24.05 -9.35
C ALA A 9 3.81 -22.91 -9.48
N VAL A 10 3.42 -22.34 -8.34
CA VAL A 10 2.56 -21.15 -8.31
C VAL A 10 3.39 -20.00 -8.90
N SER A 11 2.83 -19.26 -9.86
CA SER A 11 3.51 -18.07 -10.41
C SER A 11 3.75 -17.06 -9.29
N ILE A 12 4.90 -16.38 -9.31
CA ILE A 12 5.27 -15.34 -8.32
C ILE A 12 4.22 -14.22 -8.27
N LEU A 13 3.56 -13.93 -9.40
CA LEU A 13 2.47 -12.96 -9.48
C LEU A 13 1.23 -13.43 -8.71
N GLN A 14 0.91 -14.72 -8.78
CA GLN A 14 -0.19 -15.29 -8.02
C GLN A 14 0.13 -15.34 -6.52
N GLU A 15 1.38 -15.66 -6.17
CA GLU A 15 1.85 -15.56 -4.78
C GLU A 15 1.71 -14.13 -4.24
N PHE A 16 2.15 -13.12 -5.00
CA PHE A 16 1.97 -11.71 -4.64
C PHE A 16 0.50 -11.36 -4.40
N ARG A 17 -0.40 -11.75 -5.30
CA ARG A 17 -1.84 -11.47 -5.16
C ARG A 17 -2.44 -12.15 -3.93
N ASP A 18 -2.08 -13.40 -3.70
CA ASP A 18 -2.50 -14.16 -2.52
C ASP A 18 -2.03 -13.50 -1.22
N LEU A 19 -0.77 -13.05 -1.17
CA LEU A 19 -0.23 -12.35 -0.01
C LEU A 19 -0.87 -10.96 0.17
N LEU A 20 -1.10 -10.24 -0.92
CA LEU A 20 -1.81 -8.97 -0.90
C LEU A 20 -3.18 -9.14 -0.28
N ASP A 21 -4.00 -10.06 -0.79
CA ASP A 21 -5.38 -10.22 -0.33
C ASP A 21 -5.49 -10.86 1.06
N LYS A 22 -4.62 -11.82 1.39
CA LYS A 22 -4.73 -12.61 2.63
C LYS A 22 -3.92 -12.02 3.79
N LYS A 23 -2.77 -11.38 3.52
CA LYS A 23 -1.80 -11.00 4.56
C LYS A 23 -1.54 -9.50 4.68
N TRP A 24 -1.46 -8.78 3.56
CA TRP A 24 -1.05 -7.37 3.59
C TRP A 24 -2.23 -6.40 3.57
N LYS A 25 -3.33 -6.76 2.91
CA LYS A 25 -4.57 -5.97 2.89
C LYS A 25 -5.37 -6.25 4.16
N ARG A 26 -5.81 -5.19 4.81
CA ARG A 26 -6.54 -5.23 6.09
C ARG A 26 -7.69 -4.25 6.09
N GLU A 27 -8.79 -4.64 6.74
CA GLU A 27 -9.91 -3.73 6.98
C GLU A 27 -9.55 -2.77 8.12
N VAL A 28 -9.93 -1.51 7.96
CA VAL A 28 -9.78 -0.48 8.99
C VAL A 28 -11.13 -0.02 9.49
N VAL A 29 -11.17 0.39 10.76
CA VAL A 29 -12.37 0.97 11.34
C VAL A 29 -12.74 2.26 10.61
N CYS A 30 -14.00 2.40 10.18
CA CYS A 30 -14.36 3.66 9.54
C CYS A 30 -14.26 4.83 10.51
N GLN A 31 -13.62 5.89 10.03
CA GLN A 31 -13.57 7.20 10.65
C GLN A 31 -14.79 8.08 10.31
N CYS A 32 -15.79 7.53 9.62
CA CYS A 32 -17.00 8.20 9.17
C CYS A 32 -17.75 8.86 10.35
N PRO A 33 -17.78 10.20 10.46
CA PRO A 33 -18.34 10.86 11.63
C PRO A 33 -19.88 10.87 11.65
N ARG A 34 -20.53 10.62 10.50
CA ARG A 34 -21.97 10.89 10.31
C ARG A 34 -22.90 9.67 10.34
N ARG A 35 -22.41 8.45 10.59
CA ARG A 35 -23.28 7.25 10.58
C ARG A 35 -22.99 6.29 11.74
N PRO A 36 -24.01 5.88 12.52
CA PRO A 36 -23.85 4.91 13.61
C PRO A 36 -23.49 3.50 13.13
N ARG A 37 -23.68 3.20 11.83
CA ARG A 37 -23.21 1.97 11.17
C ARG A 37 -22.58 2.35 9.83
N CYS A 38 -21.25 2.31 9.71
CA CYS A 38 -20.61 2.42 8.40
C CYS A 38 -20.52 1.06 7.72
N VAL A 39 -20.86 1.01 6.44
CA VAL A 39 -20.71 -0.16 5.55
C VAL A 39 -19.56 -0.04 4.57
N CYS A 40 -18.77 1.02 4.70
CA CYS A 40 -17.72 1.44 3.77
C CYS A 40 -16.53 0.49 3.65
N LYS A 41 -16.41 -0.55 4.51
CA LYS A 41 -15.39 -1.63 4.48
C LYS A 41 -14.04 -1.18 3.92
N ARG A 42 -13.53 -0.07 4.47
CA ARG A 42 -12.29 0.56 4.00
C ARG A 42 -11.12 -0.38 4.27
N ARG A 43 -10.17 -0.41 3.35
CA ARG A 43 -8.99 -1.29 3.42
C ARG A 43 -7.72 -0.52 3.21
N ILE A 44 -6.66 -0.97 3.86
CA ILE A 44 -5.31 -0.48 3.69
C ILE A 44 -4.37 -1.64 3.41
N VAL A 45 -3.22 -1.35 2.82
CA VAL A 45 -2.14 -2.30 2.59
C VAL A 45 -0.96 -1.95 3.49
N CYS A 46 -0.43 -2.96 4.18
CA CYS A 46 0.84 -2.86 4.88
C CYS A 46 2.00 -2.91 3.87
N VAL A 47 2.43 -1.74 3.42
CA VAL A 47 3.49 -1.59 2.40
C VAL A 47 4.82 -2.13 2.89
N ALA A 48 5.13 -2.01 4.19
CA ALA A 48 6.37 -2.55 4.77
C ALA A 48 6.47 -4.07 4.58
N ARG A 49 5.44 -4.84 4.96
CA ARG A 49 5.41 -6.29 4.75
C ARG A 49 5.50 -6.69 3.27
N MET A 50 4.92 -5.88 2.39
CA MET A 50 4.98 -6.11 0.94
C MET A 50 6.41 -5.90 0.42
N GLU A 51 7.07 -4.84 0.87
CA GLU A 51 8.46 -4.54 0.56
C GLU A 51 9.42 -5.60 1.10
N ASP A 52 9.30 -5.99 2.37
CA ASP A 52 10.12 -7.04 2.97
C ASP A 52 10.05 -8.34 2.14
N TRP A 53 8.84 -8.69 1.68
CA TRP A 53 8.66 -9.83 0.80
C TRP A 53 9.31 -9.62 -0.59
N MET A 54 9.20 -8.42 -1.17
CA MET A 54 9.83 -8.07 -2.45
C MET A 54 11.37 -8.19 -2.38
N GLU A 55 11.96 -7.83 -1.23
CA GLU A 55 13.41 -7.91 -0.97
C GLU A 55 13.89 -9.32 -0.63
N THR A 56 12.98 -10.20 -0.16
CA THR A 56 13.32 -11.57 0.21
C THR A 56 13.73 -12.39 -1.02
N THR A 57 14.77 -13.21 -0.85
CA THR A 57 15.18 -14.25 -1.80
C THR A 57 14.63 -15.60 -1.31
N ALA A 58 13.81 -16.25 -2.12
CA ALA A 58 13.33 -17.59 -1.80
C ALA A 58 14.50 -18.60 -1.80
N PRO A 59 14.50 -19.65 -0.94
CA PRO A 59 15.63 -20.57 -0.80
C PRO A 59 16.08 -21.27 -2.10
N GLU A 60 15.14 -21.45 -3.04
CA GLU A 60 15.32 -22.11 -4.33
C GLU A 60 15.84 -21.16 -5.43
N HIS A 61 16.04 -19.87 -5.12
CA HIS A 61 16.31 -18.83 -6.10
C HIS A 61 17.53 -17.98 -5.70
N THR A 62 18.21 -17.42 -6.69
CA THR A 62 19.36 -16.51 -6.50
C THR A 62 18.98 -15.03 -6.60
N SER A 63 17.74 -14.74 -7.02
CA SER A 63 17.22 -13.39 -7.20
C SER A 63 16.06 -13.12 -6.23
N THR A 64 15.88 -11.85 -5.88
CA THR A 64 14.79 -11.40 -5.00
C THR A 64 13.43 -11.63 -5.65
N ASN A 65 12.38 -11.70 -4.84
CA ASN A 65 11.02 -11.84 -5.35
C ASN A 65 10.62 -10.69 -6.28
N LEU A 66 11.10 -9.47 -6.04
CA LEU A 66 10.89 -8.34 -6.93
C LEU A 66 11.50 -8.57 -8.32
N THR A 67 12.77 -8.99 -8.39
CA THR A 67 13.41 -9.27 -9.67
C THR A 67 12.65 -10.34 -10.44
N ARG A 68 12.29 -11.45 -9.77
CA ARG A 68 11.50 -12.53 -10.36
C ARG A 68 10.14 -12.06 -10.87
N LEU A 69 9.49 -11.18 -10.11
CA LEU A 69 8.19 -10.62 -10.45
C LEU A 69 8.29 -9.69 -11.67
N LEU A 70 9.31 -8.84 -11.75
CA LEU A 70 9.56 -8.00 -12.92
C LEU A 70 9.91 -8.85 -14.15
N ASP A 71 10.76 -9.86 -14.01
CA ASP A 71 11.10 -10.79 -15.10
C ASP A 71 9.84 -11.47 -15.67
N ASP A 72 8.95 -11.97 -14.80
CA ASP A 72 7.68 -12.57 -15.22
C ASP A 72 6.77 -11.55 -15.92
N LEU A 73 6.68 -10.32 -15.42
CA LEU A 73 5.90 -9.25 -16.08
C LEU A 73 6.42 -8.95 -17.48
N TYR A 74 7.74 -8.78 -17.65
CA TYR A 74 8.33 -8.44 -18.95
C TYR A 74 8.30 -9.61 -19.93
N ARG A 75 8.36 -10.86 -19.47
CA ARG A 75 8.14 -12.04 -20.34
C ARG A 75 6.74 -12.09 -20.95
N MET A 76 5.74 -11.55 -20.26
CA MET A 76 4.35 -11.54 -20.74
C MET A 76 4.07 -10.41 -21.73
N VAL A 77 4.96 -9.43 -21.84
CA VAL A 77 4.70 -8.18 -22.56
C VAL A 77 5.57 -8.17 -23.82
N SER A 78 4.94 -8.04 -24.99
CA SER A 78 5.64 -7.98 -26.28
C SER A 78 6.25 -6.61 -26.60
N ARG A 79 6.35 -5.70 -25.63
CA ARG A 79 6.88 -4.35 -25.83
C ARG A 79 8.41 -4.42 -25.86
N THR A 80 9.02 -3.76 -26.83
CA THR A 80 10.48 -3.65 -27.01
C THR A 80 11.09 -2.66 -26.00
N VAL A 81 10.72 -2.77 -24.73
CA VAL A 81 11.19 -1.86 -23.67
C VAL A 81 12.26 -2.57 -22.87
N PHE A 82 13.31 -1.82 -22.52
CA PHE A 82 14.34 -2.30 -21.62
C PHE A 82 13.71 -2.72 -20.28
N PRO A 83 14.09 -3.88 -19.72
CA PRO A 83 13.55 -4.34 -18.45
C PRO A 83 13.73 -3.27 -17.37
N PHE A 84 12.65 -2.90 -16.70
CA PHE A 84 12.73 -2.00 -15.56
C PHE A 84 13.45 -2.70 -14.41
N GLU A 85 14.52 -2.10 -13.92
CA GLU A 85 15.35 -2.72 -12.89
C GLU A 85 14.66 -2.71 -11.52
N ALA A 86 14.79 -3.82 -10.79
CA ALA A 86 14.34 -3.92 -9.40
C ALA A 86 14.93 -2.80 -8.51
N THR A 87 16.17 -2.38 -8.79
CA THR A 87 16.81 -1.30 -8.04
C THR A 87 16.08 0.03 -8.19
N SER A 88 15.48 0.30 -9.35
CA SER A 88 14.71 1.53 -9.60
C SER A 88 13.42 1.58 -8.80
N VAL A 89 12.82 0.42 -8.47
CA VAL A 89 11.63 0.37 -7.61
C VAL A 89 11.95 0.72 -6.17
N LEU A 90 13.08 0.23 -5.64
CA LEU A 90 13.42 0.31 -4.20
C LEU A 90 14.25 1.56 -3.84
N LYS A 91 14.99 2.14 -4.78
CA LYS A 91 15.82 3.35 -4.57
C LYS A 91 14.98 4.51 -4.05
N ARG A 92 15.46 5.19 -2.99
CA ARG A 92 14.76 6.33 -2.35
C ARG A 92 14.32 7.42 -3.32
N GLN A 93 15.20 7.79 -4.26
CA GLN A 93 14.89 8.76 -5.30
C GLN A 93 14.17 8.05 -6.45
N GLY A 94 12.91 8.42 -6.71
CA GLY A 94 12.08 7.75 -7.72
C GLY A 94 11.49 6.41 -7.26
N ARG A 95 11.49 6.14 -5.96
CA ARG A 95 10.92 4.92 -5.37
C ARG A 95 9.49 4.65 -5.86
N CYS A 96 9.17 3.42 -6.22
CA CYS A 96 7.87 3.06 -6.81
C CYS A 96 7.22 1.80 -6.22
N VAL A 97 7.51 1.44 -4.96
CA VAL A 97 6.96 0.25 -4.30
C VAL A 97 5.42 0.28 -4.25
N ARG A 98 4.83 1.43 -3.88
CA ARG A 98 3.37 1.62 -3.80
C ARG A 98 2.74 1.66 -5.19
N VAL A 99 3.39 2.37 -6.11
CA VAL A 99 2.96 2.46 -7.52
C VAL A 99 2.92 1.07 -8.14
N LEU A 100 3.98 0.28 -7.98
CA LEU A 100 4.05 -1.11 -8.45
C LEU A 100 2.99 -1.98 -7.77
N GLY A 101 2.83 -1.88 -6.45
CA GLY A 101 1.81 -2.64 -5.72
C GLY A 101 0.38 -2.39 -6.22
N ALA A 102 0.02 -1.13 -6.47
CA ALA A 102 -1.28 -0.76 -7.01
C ALA A 102 -1.46 -1.22 -8.47
N LEU A 103 -0.42 -1.11 -9.31
CA LEU A 103 -0.47 -1.63 -10.67
C LEU A 103 -0.62 -3.15 -10.69
N LEU A 104 0.08 -3.87 -9.82
CA LEU A 104 -0.02 -5.32 -9.68
C LEU A 104 -1.41 -5.78 -9.24
N SER A 105 -2.06 -5.07 -8.31
CA SER A 105 -3.42 -5.38 -7.88
C SER A 105 -4.45 -5.14 -8.98
N LEU A 106 -4.19 -4.21 -9.89
CA LEU A 106 -4.98 -3.98 -11.10
C LEU A 106 -4.66 -4.95 -12.25
N GLY A 107 -3.64 -5.81 -12.09
CA GLY A 107 -3.15 -6.68 -13.16
C GLY A 107 -2.44 -5.93 -14.29
N ARG A 108 -1.92 -4.72 -14.00
CA ARG A 108 -1.21 -3.83 -14.92
C ARG A 108 0.21 -3.51 -14.46
N GLY A 109 0.83 -4.46 -13.74
CA GLY A 109 2.22 -4.33 -13.27
C GLY A 109 3.22 -4.11 -14.40
N ASP A 110 2.86 -4.51 -15.62
CA ASP A 110 3.63 -4.27 -16.84
C ASP A 110 3.84 -2.78 -17.17
N LEU A 111 3.03 -1.87 -16.62
CA LEU A 111 3.13 -0.43 -16.89
C LEU A 111 4.07 0.32 -15.95
N ILE A 112 4.77 -0.37 -15.05
CA ILE A 112 5.61 0.28 -14.02
C ILE A 112 6.71 1.16 -14.62
N ASP A 113 7.32 0.71 -15.71
CA ASP A 113 8.30 1.46 -16.48
C ASP A 113 7.72 2.79 -17.00
N LEU A 114 6.50 2.75 -17.52
CA LEU A 114 5.85 3.93 -18.08
C LEU A 114 5.42 4.92 -16.99
N PHE A 115 4.89 4.42 -15.88
CA PHE A 115 4.54 5.27 -14.73
C PHE A 115 5.79 5.95 -14.16
N HIS A 116 6.87 5.19 -13.97
CA HIS A 116 8.13 5.75 -13.50
C HIS A 116 8.73 6.75 -14.52
N GLY A 117 8.68 6.43 -15.82
CA GLY A 117 9.15 7.31 -16.91
C GLY A 117 8.38 8.63 -16.99
N ALA A 118 7.10 8.62 -16.63
CA ALA A 118 6.26 9.82 -16.49
C ALA A 118 6.48 10.58 -15.15
N GLY A 119 7.43 10.14 -14.32
CA GLY A 119 7.73 10.77 -13.02
C GLY A 119 6.81 10.36 -11.88
N ILE A 120 5.93 9.38 -12.08
CA ILE A 120 5.01 8.91 -11.04
C ILE A 120 5.73 7.95 -10.09
N SER A 121 5.94 8.42 -8.86
CA SER A 121 6.65 7.71 -7.79
C SER A 121 5.86 7.72 -6.48
N ASP A 122 6.30 6.91 -5.51
CA ASP A 122 5.75 6.83 -4.16
C ASP A 122 5.65 8.21 -3.51
N ASN A 123 6.65 9.07 -3.70
CA ASN A 123 6.65 10.42 -3.15
C ASN A 123 5.49 11.24 -3.72
N VAL A 124 5.29 11.21 -5.03
CA VAL A 124 4.19 11.93 -5.72
C VAL A 124 2.83 11.48 -5.18
N VAL A 125 2.60 10.17 -5.11
CA VAL A 125 1.29 9.61 -4.70
C VAL A 125 1.03 9.69 -3.20
N LEU A 126 2.07 9.79 -2.37
CA LEU A 126 1.92 10.02 -0.92
C LEU A 126 1.45 11.44 -0.62
N TYR A 127 1.94 12.45 -1.35
CA TYR A 127 1.44 13.81 -1.21
C TYR A 127 0.02 13.93 -1.79
N ASN A 128 -0.21 13.35 -2.97
CA ASN A 128 -1.46 13.46 -3.70
C ASN A 128 -2.01 12.08 -4.10
N THR A 129 -3.04 11.61 -3.40
CA THR A 129 -3.72 10.35 -3.74
C THR A 129 -4.55 10.41 -5.02
N LYS A 130 -4.73 11.60 -5.59
CA LYS A 130 -5.23 11.82 -6.95
C LYS A 130 -4.15 12.56 -7.71
N LEU A 131 -3.83 12.12 -8.92
CA LEU A 131 -3.00 12.88 -9.82
C LEU A 131 -3.82 14.11 -10.25
N VAL A 132 -3.22 15.30 -10.16
CA VAL A 132 -3.93 16.54 -10.49
C VAL A 132 -3.07 17.39 -11.40
N GLY A 133 -3.72 18.02 -12.38
CA GLY A 133 -3.07 18.95 -13.30
C GLY A 133 -2.00 18.26 -14.15
N HIS A 134 -0.76 18.72 -14.02
CA HIS A 134 0.35 18.32 -14.87
C HIS A 134 0.69 16.83 -14.78
N ASP A 135 0.58 16.21 -13.60
CA ASP A 135 0.95 14.79 -13.42
C ASP A 135 -0.01 13.86 -14.18
N GLN A 136 -1.32 14.13 -14.13
CA GLN A 136 -2.32 13.32 -14.82
C GLN A 136 -2.23 13.48 -16.34
N ILE A 137 -2.09 14.72 -16.82
CA ILE A 137 -1.97 15.04 -18.25
C ILE A 137 -0.67 14.46 -18.82
N GLY A 138 0.43 14.61 -18.08
CA GLY A 138 1.73 14.08 -18.45
C GLY A 138 1.72 12.55 -18.54
N LEU A 139 1.17 11.87 -17.54
CA LEU A 139 1.02 10.42 -17.55
C LEU A 139 0.11 9.94 -18.70
N LEU A 140 -1.03 10.58 -18.92
CA LEU A 140 -1.95 10.23 -20.00
C LEU A 140 -1.25 10.28 -21.35
N LYS A 141 -0.63 11.42 -21.65
CA LYS A 141 0.11 11.61 -22.91
C LYS A 141 1.22 10.58 -23.05
N TYR A 142 1.99 10.34 -21.99
CA TYR A 142 3.10 9.38 -22.02
C TYR A 142 2.61 7.94 -22.28
N LEU A 143 1.49 7.53 -21.70
CA LEU A 143 0.87 6.23 -21.97
C LEU A 143 0.36 6.11 -23.41
N GLU A 144 -0.30 7.15 -23.92
CA GLU A 144 -0.79 7.20 -25.31
C GLU A 144 0.35 7.17 -26.33
N ASP A 145 1.41 7.95 -26.11
CA ASP A 145 2.62 7.99 -26.95
C ASP A 145 3.34 6.62 -26.98
N ASN A 146 3.17 5.80 -25.94
CA ASN A 146 3.68 4.43 -25.85
C ASN A 146 2.66 3.35 -26.26
N GLY A 147 1.57 3.74 -26.94
CA GLY A 147 0.59 2.83 -27.53
C GLY A 147 -0.31 2.12 -26.53
N VAL A 148 -0.41 2.62 -25.29
CA VAL A 148 -1.30 2.03 -24.28
C VAL A 148 -2.73 2.45 -24.55
N SER A 149 -3.57 1.50 -24.98
CA SER A 149 -5.01 1.72 -25.12
C SER A 149 -5.69 1.90 -23.75
N ASN A 150 -6.80 2.66 -23.73
CA ASN A 150 -7.58 2.97 -22.54
C ASN A 150 -6.77 3.63 -21.41
N ALA A 151 -5.77 4.44 -21.75
CA ALA A 151 -4.88 5.11 -20.80
C ALA A 151 -5.66 5.86 -19.70
N MET A 152 -6.70 6.62 -20.05
CA MET A 152 -7.53 7.33 -19.06
C MET A 152 -8.21 6.38 -18.06
N GLU A 153 -8.77 5.26 -18.53
CA GLU A 153 -9.43 4.29 -17.65
C GLU A 153 -8.42 3.66 -16.67
N ILE A 154 -7.20 3.37 -17.16
CA ILE A 154 -6.12 2.83 -16.34
C ILE A 154 -5.74 3.82 -15.24
N ILE A 155 -5.58 5.10 -15.58
CA ILE A 155 -5.27 6.17 -14.64
C ILE A 155 -6.38 6.28 -13.60
N ASP A 156 -7.64 6.34 -14.01
CA ASP A 156 -8.78 6.43 -13.09
C ASP A 156 -8.85 5.24 -12.11
N ARG A 157 -8.56 4.02 -12.60
CA ARG A 157 -8.51 2.81 -11.76
C ARG A 157 -7.30 2.85 -10.83
N PHE A 158 -6.15 3.30 -11.30
CA PHE A 158 -4.94 3.48 -10.51
C PHE A 158 -5.17 4.48 -9.37
N GLU A 159 -5.76 5.64 -9.62
CA GLU A 159 -6.04 6.64 -8.58
C GLU A 159 -6.96 6.12 -7.48
N ARG A 160 -7.95 5.29 -7.86
CA ARG A 160 -8.83 4.65 -6.88
C ARG A 160 -8.07 3.64 -6.03
N GLU A 161 -7.24 2.81 -6.66
CA GLU A 161 -6.53 1.72 -5.99
C GLU A 161 -5.34 2.21 -5.17
N ILE A 162 -4.56 3.20 -5.64
CA ILE A 162 -3.36 3.69 -4.94
C ILE A 162 -3.69 4.23 -3.54
N SER A 163 -4.92 4.69 -3.33
CA SER A 163 -5.40 5.18 -2.03
C SER A 163 -5.26 4.14 -0.91
N VAL A 164 -5.36 2.84 -1.18
CA VAL A 164 -5.19 1.78 -0.16
C VAL A 164 -3.72 1.51 0.17
N PHE A 165 -2.79 1.91 -0.70
CA PHE A 165 -1.34 1.79 -0.50
C PHE A 165 -0.73 3.04 0.14
N CYS A 166 -1.44 4.17 0.15
CA CYS A 166 -1.01 5.43 0.75
C CYS A 166 -1.49 5.58 2.21
N THR A 167 -1.21 4.58 3.04
CA THR A 167 -1.46 4.66 4.49
C THR A 167 -0.47 5.64 5.13
N PRO A 168 -0.92 6.62 5.93
CA PRO A 168 -0.02 7.52 6.64
C PRO A 168 0.80 6.74 7.68
N SER A 169 2.10 7.09 7.80
CA SER A 169 2.90 6.72 8.97
C SER A 169 2.33 7.41 10.20
N LEU A 170 2.35 6.75 11.34
CA LEU A 170 2.05 7.37 12.62
C LEU A 170 3.35 7.78 13.30
N ASP A 171 3.42 9.06 13.66
CA ASP A 171 4.58 9.68 14.30
C ASP A 171 4.14 10.30 15.63
N MET A 172 5.05 10.41 16.59
CA MET A 172 4.81 11.10 17.85
C MET A 172 4.50 12.58 17.56
N TYR A 173 3.57 13.17 18.33
CA TYR A 173 3.12 14.57 18.15
C TYR A 173 2.42 14.86 16.81
N MET A 174 1.67 13.89 16.28
CA MET A 174 0.90 14.02 15.03
C MET A 174 -0.17 15.15 15.01
N GLU A 175 -0.33 15.91 16.09
CA GLU A 175 -1.28 17.03 16.24
C GLU A 175 -1.18 18.04 15.09
N LEU A 176 0.02 18.27 14.55
CA LEU A 176 0.29 19.29 13.52
C LEU A 176 -0.02 18.87 12.08
N ASN A 177 -0.27 17.58 11.83
CA ASN A 177 -0.39 17.06 10.46
C ASN A 177 -1.81 16.64 10.06
N LEU A 178 -2.75 16.55 11.01
CA LEU A 178 -4.12 16.13 10.73
C LEU A 178 -4.97 17.24 10.10
N GLU A 179 -4.65 18.52 10.31
CA GLU A 179 -5.41 19.66 9.75
C GLU A 179 -5.35 19.72 8.21
N ASN A 180 -4.24 19.26 7.62
CA ASN A 180 -4.09 19.16 6.17
C ASN A 180 -4.73 17.90 5.58
N TRP A 181 -5.19 16.97 6.42
CA TRP A 181 -5.88 15.77 5.97
C TRP A 181 -7.34 16.11 5.74
N LYS A 182 -7.65 16.62 4.54
CA LYS A 182 -9.04 16.73 4.09
C LYS A 182 -9.75 15.41 4.38
N GLU A 183 -10.78 15.46 5.22
CA GLU A 183 -11.42 14.35 5.97
C GLU A 183 -11.75 13.08 5.17
N ASP A 184 -11.77 13.16 3.84
CA ASP A 184 -12.15 12.06 2.96
C ASP A 184 -10.98 11.31 2.31
N ARG A 185 -9.74 11.83 2.37
CA ARG A 185 -8.66 11.37 1.47
C ARG A 185 -7.64 10.40 2.06
N ARG A 186 -7.50 10.30 3.37
CA ARG A 186 -6.49 9.44 4.01
C ARG A 186 -7.12 8.57 5.09
N MET A 187 -6.81 7.28 5.06
CA MET A 187 -7.34 6.29 6.00
C MET A 187 -6.30 6.02 7.09
N LEU A 188 -6.61 6.36 8.34
CA LEU A 188 -5.75 5.96 9.45
C LEU A 188 -5.75 4.44 9.66
N PRO A 189 -4.61 3.83 10.04
CA PRO A 189 -4.46 2.39 10.25
C PRO A 189 -5.05 1.91 11.59
N PHE A 190 -6.29 2.31 11.87
CA PHE A 190 -6.99 1.94 13.11
C PHE A 190 -7.67 0.59 12.95
N CYS A 191 -7.23 -0.39 13.74
CA CYS A 191 -7.82 -1.72 13.86
C CYS A 191 -9.05 -1.72 14.78
N LYS A 192 -9.02 -0.89 15.83
CA LYS A 192 -10.15 -0.71 16.77
C LYS A 192 -10.31 0.76 17.12
N ARG A 193 -11.55 1.19 17.38
CA ARG A 193 -11.86 2.54 17.89
C ARG A 193 -12.98 2.45 18.92
N GLN A 194 -12.73 2.93 20.13
CA GLN A 194 -13.70 2.96 21.23
C GLN A 194 -13.77 4.37 21.81
N ARG A 195 -14.97 4.94 21.90
CA ARG A 195 -15.16 6.22 22.59
C ARG A 195 -14.96 6.03 24.10
N ILE A 196 -14.07 6.82 24.71
CA ILE A 196 -13.85 6.80 26.16
C ILE A 196 -14.65 7.89 26.86
N SER A 197 -14.85 9.06 26.23
CA SER A 197 -15.58 10.14 26.88
C SER A 197 -17.08 9.85 26.95
N LYS A 198 -17.58 9.64 28.18
CA LYS A 198 -19.03 9.53 28.50
C LYS A 198 -19.62 10.84 29.05
N LYS A 199 -18.78 11.74 29.56
CA LYS A 199 -19.17 13.03 30.17
C LYS A 199 -18.12 14.10 29.83
N GLY A 200 -18.58 15.27 29.35
CA GLY A 200 -17.74 16.40 28.92
C GLY A 200 -18.28 17.00 27.61
N GLY A 201 -18.69 18.27 27.64
CA GLY A 201 -19.39 18.93 26.53
C GLY A 201 -18.52 19.32 25.34
N THR A 202 -17.19 19.31 25.48
CA THR A 202 -16.31 19.99 24.52
C THR A 202 -15.35 19.09 23.75
N ALA A 203 -15.04 17.87 24.26
CA ALA A 203 -14.08 16.97 23.61
C ALA A 203 -14.60 15.52 23.52
N THR A 204 -14.55 14.95 22.31
CA THR A 204 -14.82 13.53 22.09
C THR A 204 -13.50 12.77 22.00
N VAL A 205 -13.17 12.01 23.04
CA VAL A 205 -11.92 11.26 23.13
C VAL A 205 -12.16 9.79 22.75
N TYR A 206 -11.31 9.26 21.87
CA TYR A 206 -11.32 7.87 21.45
C TYR A 206 -10.06 7.16 21.96
N GLN A 207 -10.19 5.87 22.29
CA GLN A 207 -9.08 4.93 22.31
C GLN A 207 -9.06 4.26 20.94
N VAL A 208 -7.90 4.20 20.31
CA VAL A 208 -7.72 3.40 19.09
C VAL A 208 -6.73 2.28 19.34
N ALA A 209 -6.80 1.23 18.54
CA ALA A 209 -5.76 0.23 18.43
C ALA A 209 -5.17 0.27 17.04
N ILE A 210 -3.85 0.16 16.95
CA ILE A 210 -3.09 0.16 15.71
C ILE A 210 -2.14 -1.03 15.71
N GLN A 211 -1.96 -1.67 14.56
CA GLN A 211 -0.96 -2.70 14.36
C GLN A 211 0.46 -2.13 14.38
N LYS A 212 1.38 -2.86 15.02
CA LYS A 212 2.78 -2.45 15.19
C LYS A 212 3.47 -2.07 13.87
N ASP A 213 3.16 -2.78 12.80
CA ASP A 213 3.77 -2.55 11.49
C ASP A 213 3.40 -1.21 10.82
N PHE A 214 2.41 -0.48 11.37
CA PHE A 214 2.06 0.88 10.94
C PHE A 214 2.67 1.97 11.83
N VAL A 215 3.46 1.59 12.84
CA VAL A 215 4.19 2.50 13.72
C VAL A 215 5.65 2.50 13.28
N SER A 216 6.02 3.45 12.42
CA SER A 216 7.40 3.59 11.91
C SER A 216 8.29 4.46 12.79
N ASP A 217 7.70 5.35 13.59
CA ASP A 217 8.44 6.23 14.49
C ASP A 217 8.94 5.45 15.73
N PRO A 218 10.26 5.38 15.98
CA PRO A 218 10.82 4.71 17.14
C PRO A 218 10.34 5.28 18.49
N GLU A 219 10.11 6.59 18.58
CA GLU A 219 9.66 7.22 19.83
C GLU A 219 8.22 6.80 20.14
N LEU A 220 7.35 6.87 19.13
CA LEU A 220 5.98 6.36 19.24
C LEU A 220 5.98 4.84 19.54
N ALA A 221 6.80 4.05 18.85
CA ALA A 221 6.89 2.61 19.09
C ALA A 221 7.28 2.29 20.54
N SER A 222 8.27 3.00 21.09
CA SER A 222 8.70 2.87 22.49
C SER A 222 7.59 3.27 23.47
N ALA A 223 6.89 4.38 23.21
CA ALA A 223 5.77 4.82 24.04
C ALA A 223 4.60 3.82 24.05
N LEU A 224 4.41 3.08 22.95
CA LEU A 224 3.36 2.09 22.77
C LEU A 224 3.70 0.68 23.24
N GLU A 225 4.95 0.41 23.60
CA GLU A 225 5.41 -0.92 24.01
C GLU A 225 4.63 -1.45 25.22
N LYS A 226 4.37 -0.58 26.22
CA LYS A 226 3.62 -0.95 27.44
C LYS A 226 2.12 -1.16 27.19
N SER A 227 1.60 -0.76 26.04
CA SER A 227 0.19 -0.92 25.66
C SER A 227 -0.02 -1.99 24.58
N ALA A 228 1.06 -2.70 24.18
CA ALA A 228 1.01 -3.79 23.22
C ALA A 228 0.25 -4.99 23.77
N TYR A 229 -0.57 -5.60 22.93
CA TYR A 229 -1.30 -6.83 23.23
C TYR A 229 -1.44 -7.69 21.98
N LYS A 230 -1.57 -9.00 22.18
CA LYS A 230 -1.89 -9.92 21.09
C LYS A 230 -3.38 -9.83 20.77
N ASP A 231 -3.68 -9.58 19.51
CA ASP A 231 -5.03 -9.56 18.98
C ASP A 231 -5.21 -10.77 18.04
N HIS A 232 -6.32 -11.49 18.19
CA HIS A 232 -6.60 -12.69 17.40
C HIS A 232 -6.85 -12.38 15.91
N GLU A 233 -7.22 -11.14 15.58
CA GLU A 233 -7.49 -10.69 14.21
C GLU A 233 -6.32 -9.88 13.63
N PHE A 234 -5.53 -9.22 14.48
CA PHE A 234 -4.51 -8.25 14.08
C PHE A 234 -3.07 -8.59 14.51
N ASP A 235 -2.80 -9.81 14.99
CA ASP A 235 -1.50 -10.25 15.52
C ASP A 235 -1.04 -9.44 16.74
N GLU A 236 -0.20 -8.41 16.57
CA GLU A 236 0.31 -7.54 17.64
C GLU A 236 -0.18 -6.10 17.41
N ALA A 237 -0.95 -5.58 18.37
CA ALA A 237 -1.54 -4.25 18.31
C ALA A 237 -1.27 -3.47 19.60
N SER A 238 -1.14 -2.15 19.49
CA SER A 238 -0.97 -1.26 20.65
C SER A 238 -2.14 -0.29 20.76
N ARG A 239 -2.51 0.06 22.00
CA ARG A 239 -3.56 1.06 22.27
C ARG A 239 -2.96 2.46 22.24
N VAL A 240 -3.55 3.34 21.45
CA VAL A 240 -3.18 4.75 21.32
C VAL A 240 -4.34 5.61 21.78
N ARG A 241 -4.04 6.70 22.51
CA ARG A 241 -4.96 7.82 22.72
C ARG A 241 -4.49 8.92 21.77
N PRO A 242 -5.16 9.11 20.61
CA PRO A 242 -4.90 10.24 19.74
C PRO A 242 -5.37 11.54 20.39
#